data_AF-A0A364M0G4-F1
#
_entry.id   AF-A0A364M0G4-F1
#
_cell.length_a   1.000
_cell.length_b   1.000
_cell.length_c   1.000
_cell.angle_alpha   90.00
_cell.angle_beta   90.00
_cell.angle_gamma   90.00
#
_symmetry.space_group_name_H-M   'P 1'
#
loop_
_entity.id
_entity.type
_entity.pdbx_description
1 polymer ?
#
loop_
_entity_poly.entity_id
_entity_poly.type
_entity_poly.pdbx_seq_one_letter_code
_entity_poly.pdbx_strand_id
1 'polypeptide(L)'
;MFSTILTSVLALASSVTARSVETRSLTPRSITPPEGCPIPTWTVDNFRWFNGSHSLDCIHSEVDKNTKGCLCGRDWCEPNPDTCNGTMVNVCYTGMPNYQPWGYGPPQTLAIDFEDGLHCGDTYIGYRIHDIAHGESNCGYADRGLGRIVSFYGSSNEATSTGHMDYVLGSGHALECANGSKITYSGSTDFTLNCVHDEFFNATCTAEPFEVPVLSYSWVN
;
A
#
# COMPACT_ATOMS: atom_id res chain seq x y z
N MET A 1 -44.26 -27.99 62.40
CA MET A 1 -43.16 -27.02 62.51
C MET A 1 -42.25 -27.26 61.31
N PHE A 2 -42.46 -26.50 60.22
CA PHE A 2 -41.63 -25.37 59.74
C PHE A 2 -40.30 -25.86 59.13
N SER A 3 -39.84 -25.45 57.95
CA SER A 3 -40.35 -24.56 56.90
C SER A 3 -39.41 -24.74 55.70
N THR A 4 -39.93 -24.93 54.48
CA THR A 4 -39.11 -25.04 53.26
C THR A 4 -38.89 -23.64 52.69
N ILE A 5 -37.64 -23.17 52.62
CA ILE A 5 -37.32 -21.85 52.05
C ILE A 5 -36.98 -22.04 50.57
N LEU A 6 -37.90 -21.59 49.70
CA LEU A 6 -37.65 -21.34 48.29
C LEU A 6 -36.99 -19.96 48.15
N THR A 7 -35.80 -19.88 47.58
CA THR A 7 -35.14 -18.61 47.23
C THR A 7 -35.22 -18.43 45.72
N SER A 8 -36.13 -17.55 45.29
CA SER A 8 -36.30 -17.11 43.91
C SER A 8 -35.30 -16.00 43.58
N VAL A 9 -34.45 -16.23 42.56
CA VAL A 9 -33.51 -15.23 42.02
C VAL A 9 -34.21 -14.49 40.87
N LEU A 10 -34.46 -13.19 41.04
CA LEU A 10 -34.88 -12.29 39.96
C LEU A 10 -33.67 -11.83 39.15
N ALA A 11 -33.63 -12.19 37.86
CA ALA A 11 -32.68 -11.63 36.90
C ALA A 11 -33.31 -10.38 36.24
N LEU A 12 -32.74 -9.20 36.50
CA LEU A 12 -33.06 -7.98 35.73
C LEU A 12 -32.29 -8.03 34.41
N ALA A 13 -33.00 -8.24 33.30
CA ALA A 13 -32.47 -8.09 31.96
C ALA A 13 -32.52 -6.60 31.56
N SER A 14 -31.38 -5.92 31.65
CA SER A 14 -31.20 -4.56 31.12
C SER A 14 -30.99 -4.65 29.60
N SER A 15 -32.04 -4.42 28.82
CA SER A 15 -31.97 -4.29 27.36
C SER A 15 -31.27 -2.98 26.98
N VAL A 16 -29.96 -3.04 26.78
CA VAL A 16 -29.19 -1.96 26.13
C VAL A 16 -29.52 -2.00 24.64
N THR A 17 -30.32 -1.04 24.19
CA THR A 17 -30.53 -0.80 22.76
C THR A 17 -29.24 -0.22 22.19
N ALA A 18 -28.49 -1.04 21.45
CA ALA A 18 -27.38 -0.59 20.64
C ALA A 18 -27.90 0.40 19.60
N ARG A 19 -27.65 1.70 19.81
CA ARG A 19 -27.79 2.70 18.75
C ARG A 19 -26.68 2.43 17.75
N SER A 20 -27.05 1.89 16.59
CA SER A 20 -26.22 1.89 15.40
C SER A 20 -25.86 3.34 15.06
N VAL A 21 -24.63 3.73 15.37
CA VAL A 21 -24.02 4.95 14.85
C VAL A 21 -23.80 4.69 13.36
N GLU A 22 -24.69 5.25 12.55
CA GLU A 22 -24.53 5.29 11.10
C GLU A 22 -23.29 6.13 10.80
N THR A 23 -22.14 5.48 10.60
CA THR A 23 -20.94 6.09 10.05
C THR A 23 -21.28 6.54 8.64
N ARG A 24 -21.73 7.79 8.50
CA ARG A 24 -21.68 8.48 7.20
C ARG A 24 -20.22 8.45 6.77
N SER A 25 -19.92 7.57 5.82
CA SER A 25 -18.68 7.62 5.06
C SER A 25 -18.62 9.01 4.42
N LEU A 26 -17.83 9.91 5.00
CA LEU A 26 -17.50 11.20 4.43
C LEU A 26 -16.45 10.93 3.35
N THR A 27 -16.87 10.28 2.27
CA THR A 27 -16.02 10.16 1.08
C THR A 27 -15.75 11.59 0.60
N PRO A 28 -14.49 12.02 0.50
CA PRO A 28 -14.16 13.35 0.00
C PRO A 28 -14.81 13.55 -1.37
N ARG A 29 -15.41 14.72 -1.59
CA ARG A 29 -16.03 15.05 -2.89
C ARG A 29 -15.09 15.95 -3.67
N SER A 30 -15.01 15.72 -4.97
CA SER A 30 -14.27 16.58 -5.87
C SER A 30 -14.74 18.04 -5.76
N ILE A 31 -13.80 18.97 -5.83
CA ILE A 31 -14.09 20.41 -5.89
C ILE A 31 -14.80 20.77 -7.19
N THR A 32 -15.42 21.94 -7.22
CA THR A 32 -15.81 22.59 -8.47
C THR A 32 -14.60 23.38 -8.99
N PRO A 33 -14.11 23.12 -10.22
CA PRO A 33 -13.02 23.90 -10.78
C PRO A 33 -13.48 25.34 -11.07
N PRO A 34 -12.54 26.30 -11.23
CA PRO A 34 -12.88 27.63 -11.72
C PRO A 34 -13.62 27.58 -13.06
N GLU A 35 -14.46 28.59 -13.33
CA GLU A 35 -15.22 28.66 -14.57
C GLU A 35 -14.32 28.57 -15.80
N GLY A 36 -14.67 27.68 -16.73
CA GLY A 36 -13.90 27.44 -17.94
C GLY A 36 -12.67 26.55 -17.78
N CYS A 37 -12.40 26.00 -16.59
CA CYS A 37 -11.32 25.03 -16.37
C CYS A 37 -11.85 23.59 -16.36
N PRO A 38 -11.16 22.64 -17.01
CA PRO A 38 -11.53 21.23 -16.97
C PRO A 38 -11.23 20.61 -15.60
N ILE A 39 -12.04 19.65 -15.14
CA ILE A 39 -11.73 18.82 -13.97
C ILE A 39 -11.39 17.40 -14.44
N PRO A 40 -10.23 16.85 -14.06
CA PRO A 40 -9.92 15.46 -14.38
C PRO A 40 -10.75 14.51 -13.51
N THR A 41 -10.96 13.30 -14.03
CA THR A 41 -11.51 12.16 -13.28
C THR A 41 -10.41 11.13 -13.14
N TRP A 42 -10.08 10.76 -11.90
CA TRP A 42 -9.04 9.78 -11.60
C TRP A 42 -9.69 8.54 -11.01
N THR A 43 -10.05 7.59 -11.85
CA THR A 43 -10.65 6.32 -11.44
C THR A 43 -9.58 5.23 -11.48
N VAL A 44 -9.37 4.54 -10.35
CA VAL A 44 -8.60 3.31 -10.28
C VAL A 44 -9.55 2.15 -10.58
N ASP A 45 -9.25 1.35 -11.61
CA ASP A 45 -10.07 0.21 -12.03
C ASP A 45 -9.46 -1.14 -11.65
N ASN A 46 -8.14 -1.20 -11.49
CA ASN A 46 -7.45 -2.37 -10.95
C ASN A 46 -6.38 -1.95 -9.93
N PHE A 47 -6.48 -2.51 -8.74
CA PHE A 47 -5.48 -2.38 -7.68
C PHE A 47 -5.04 -3.76 -7.23
N ARG A 48 -3.73 -4.02 -7.30
CA ARG A 48 -3.12 -5.27 -6.82
C ARG A 48 -1.81 -4.98 -6.12
N TRP A 49 -1.69 -5.48 -4.90
CA TRP A 49 -0.47 -5.37 -4.12
C TRP A 49 -0.12 -6.72 -3.53
N PHE A 50 1.03 -7.25 -3.92
CA PHE A 50 1.60 -8.44 -3.33
C PHE A 50 2.71 -8.04 -2.37
N ASN A 51 2.59 -8.46 -1.11
CA ASN A 51 3.50 -8.12 -0.04
C ASN A 51 4.04 -9.40 0.63
N GLY A 52 5.35 -9.67 0.48
CA GLY A 52 5.98 -10.85 1.07
C GLY A 52 6.30 -10.66 2.55
N SER A 53 6.08 -11.68 3.38
CA SER A 53 6.29 -11.63 4.84
C SER A 53 7.77 -11.64 5.26
N HIS A 54 8.64 -12.16 4.40
CA HIS A 54 10.07 -12.39 4.70
C HIS A 54 10.98 -11.58 3.78
N SER A 55 10.94 -10.25 3.86
CA SER A 55 11.93 -9.39 3.18
C SER A 55 12.98 -8.88 4.15
N LEU A 56 14.24 -8.86 3.72
CA LEU A 56 15.29 -8.17 4.44
C LEU A 56 15.03 -6.66 4.41
N ASP A 57 14.93 -6.03 5.57
CA ASP A 57 14.95 -4.58 5.72
C ASP A 57 16.40 -4.09 5.84
N CYS A 58 16.98 -3.75 4.70
CA CYS A 58 18.37 -3.35 4.62
C CYS A 58 18.63 -1.92 5.11
N ILE A 59 17.61 -1.20 5.62
CA ILE A 59 17.73 0.21 5.99
C ILE A 59 17.40 0.46 7.45
N HIS A 60 16.40 -0.19 8.04
CA HIS A 60 16.03 0.04 9.44
C HIS A 60 16.38 -1.14 10.34
N SER A 61 16.48 -2.37 9.81
CA SER A 61 16.83 -3.57 10.58
C SER A 61 18.34 -3.83 10.58
N GLU A 62 18.98 -3.63 11.75
CA GLU A 62 20.40 -3.94 11.93
C GLU A 62 20.68 -5.44 11.80
N VAL A 63 19.71 -6.30 12.13
CA VAL A 63 19.82 -7.74 11.94
C VAL A 63 19.86 -8.08 10.45
N ASP A 64 18.97 -7.48 9.66
CA ASP A 64 18.91 -7.74 8.21
C ASP A 64 20.12 -7.15 7.49
N LYS A 65 20.58 -5.96 7.86
CA LYS A 65 21.83 -5.36 7.35
C LYS A 65 23.06 -6.24 7.53
N ASN A 66 23.14 -6.94 8.66
CA ASN A 66 24.24 -7.83 9.01
C ASN A 66 24.01 -9.28 8.59
N THR A 67 22.87 -9.57 7.95
CA THR A 67 22.58 -10.93 7.47
C THR A 67 23.53 -11.28 6.32
N LYS A 68 24.23 -12.42 6.48
CA LYS A 68 25.27 -12.86 5.54
C LYS A 68 24.81 -14.03 4.68
N GLY A 69 24.92 -13.81 3.38
CA GLY A 69 24.80 -14.68 2.22
C GLY A 69 26.03 -15.54 1.94
N CYS A 70 25.91 -16.81 1.57
CA CYS A 70 27.02 -17.56 0.96
C CYS A 70 26.98 -17.39 -0.57
N LEU A 71 27.94 -16.64 -1.13
CA LEU A 71 28.04 -16.42 -2.57
C LEU A 71 28.93 -17.48 -3.21
N CYS A 72 28.32 -18.39 -3.97
CA CYS A 72 28.98 -19.47 -4.72
C CYS A 72 29.06 -19.12 -6.21
N GLY A 73 30.12 -18.43 -6.62
CA GLY A 73 30.28 -18.02 -8.02
C GLY A 73 29.36 -16.86 -8.38
N ARG A 74 28.31 -17.12 -9.17
CA ARG A 74 27.33 -16.11 -9.63
C ARG A 74 25.95 -16.27 -8.98
N ASP A 75 25.83 -17.17 -8.01
CA ASP A 75 24.54 -17.53 -7.40
C ASP A 75 24.68 -17.77 -5.89
N TRP A 76 23.55 -17.85 -5.20
CA TRP A 76 23.46 -18.10 -3.77
C TRP A 76 23.49 -19.60 -3.44
N CYS A 77 24.34 -20.00 -2.49
CA CYS A 77 24.36 -21.34 -1.87
C CYS A 77 23.71 -21.32 -0.50
N GLU A 78 23.50 -22.48 0.12
CA GLU A 78 23.03 -22.57 1.51
C GLU A 78 23.81 -21.64 2.49
N PRO A 79 23.13 -20.95 3.43
CA PRO A 79 23.70 -20.00 4.39
C PRO A 79 24.70 -20.47 5.41
N ASN A 80 25.42 -21.56 5.18
CA ASN A 80 26.18 -22.18 6.24
C ASN A 80 27.63 -21.69 6.22
N PRO A 81 28.11 -20.95 7.25
CA PRO A 81 29.48 -20.46 7.30
C PRO A 81 30.53 -21.57 7.26
N ASP A 82 30.18 -22.76 7.76
CA ASP A 82 31.08 -23.92 7.86
C ASP A 82 31.17 -24.71 6.55
N THR A 83 30.14 -24.63 5.70
CA THR A 83 30.06 -25.38 4.43
C THR A 83 29.97 -24.48 3.21
N CYS A 84 30.10 -23.16 3.38
CA CYS A 84 30.07 -22.19 2.30
C CYS A 84 31.22 -22.42 1.32
N ASN A 85 30.90 -22.99 0.16
CA ASN A 85 31.84 -23.20 -0.94
C ASN A 85 32.02 -21.90 -1.76
N GLY A 86 32.32 -20.81 -1.06
CA GLY A 86 32.28 -19.45 -1.58
C GLY A 86 32.68 -18.42 -0.53
N THR A 87 32.14 -17.21 -0.64
CA THR A 87 32.39 -16.13 0.32
C THR A 87 31.12 -15.76 1.08
N MET A 88 31.19 -15.70 2.40
CA MET A 88 30.12 -15.12 3.22
C MET A 88 30.13 -13.60 3.07
N VAL A 89 29.09 -13.03 2.48
CA VAL A 89 28.92 -11.61 2.18
C VAL A 89 27.62 -11.08 2.76
N ASN A 90 27.59 -9.83 3.19
CA ASN A 90 26.35 -9.21 3.67
C ASN A 90 25.36 -9.06 2.51
N VAL A 91 24.19 -9.70 2.62
CA VAL A 91 23.21 -9.81 1.53
C VAL A 91 22.82 -8.43 1.01
N CYS A 92 22.52 -7.50 1.93
CA CYS A 92 22.11 -6.11 1.67
C CYS A 92 23.11 -5.27 0.85
N TYR A 93 24.39 -5.65 0.78
CA TYR A 93 25.41 -4.86 0.08
C TYR A 93 25.83 -5.45 -1.28
N THR A 94 25.26 -6.58 -1.68
CA THR A 94 25.65 -7.25 -2.94
C THR A 94 24.92 -6.73 -4.16
N GLY A 95 23.71 -6.19 -3.98
CA GLY A 95 22.82 -5.82 -5.10
C GLY A 95 22.40 -7.01 -5.98
N MET A 96 22.66 -8.25 -5.55
CA MET A 96 22.29 -9.45 -6.30
C MET A 96 20.83 -9.80 -6.01
N PRO A 97 19.99 -10.04 -7.03
CA PRO A 97 18.60 -10.42 -6.79
C PRO A 97 18.55 -11.70 -5.93
N ASN A 98 17.85 -11.61 -4.80
CA ASN A 98 17.68 -12.71 -3.84
C ASN A 98 16.74 -13.76 -4.44
N TYR A 99 17.28 -14.68 -5.25
CA TYR A 99 16.57 -15.89 -5.61
C TYR A 99 16.89 -16.99 -4.58
N GLN A 100 15.92 -17.89 -4.39
CA GLN A 100 15.98 -19.10 -3.56
C GLN A 100 17.39 -19.73 -3.55
N PRO A 101 17.92 -20.25 -2.41
CA PRO A 101 17.20 -21.05 -1.38
C PRO A 101 16.99 -20.43 0.03
N TRP A 102 17.04 -19.10 0.21
CA TRP A 102 17.20 -18.49 1.54
C TRP A 102 15.92 -18.12 2.29
N GLY A 103 14.75 -18.56 1.84
CA GLY A 103 13.49 -18.27 2.54
C GLY A 103 13.11 -16.79 2.57
N TYR A 104 13.77 -15.91 1.80
CA TYR A 104 13.26 -14.58 1.56
C TYR A 104 12.09 -14.69 0.58
N GLY A 105 10.98 -14.08 0.97
CA GLY A 105 9.70 -14.26 0.32
C GLY A 105 9.71 -13.87 -1.16
N PRO A 106 8.69 -14.31 -1.93
CA PRO A 106 8.49 -13.88 -3.31
C PRO A 106 8.60 -12.34 -3.49
N PRO A 107 9.01 -11.86 -4.69
CA PRO A 107 9.10 -10.43 -4.99
C PRO A 107 7.82 -9.70 -4.63
N GLN A 108 7.90 -8.53 -3.99
CA GLN A 108 6.71 -7.68 -3.88
C GLN A 108 6.39 -7.05 -5.21
N THR A 109 5.10 -6.83 -5.45
CA THR A 109 4.63 -6.11 -6.62
C THR A 109 3.51 -5.18 -6.23
N LEU A 110 3.51 -3.97 -6.76
CA LEU A 110 2.36 -3.06 -6.76
C LEU A 110 1.95 -2.83 -8.22
N ALA A 111 0.65 -2.91 -8.50
CA ALA A 111 0.07 -2.57 -9.78
C ALA A 111 -1.23 -1.80 -9.54
N ILE A 112 -1.30 -0.59 -10.07
CA ILE A 112 -2.44 0.32 -10.00
C ILE A 112 -2.70 0.79 -11.43
N ASP A 113 -3.85 0.41 -11.95
CA ASP A 113 -4.34 0.85 -13.25
C ASP A 113 -5.42 1.91 -13.05
N PHE A 114 -5.39 2.93 -13.91
CA PHE A 114 -6.44 3.93 -14.01
C PHE A 114 -7.18 3.79 -15.34
N GLU A 115 -8.47 4.12 -15.33
CA GLU A 115 -9.32 4.09 -16.53
C GLU A 115 -8.80 4.98 -17.67
N ASP A 116 -8.06 6.04 -17.33
CA ASP A 116 -7.44 6.96 -18.29
C ASP A 116 -6.16 6.40 -18.96
N GLY A 117 -5.78 5.16 -18.62
CA GLY A 117 -4.63 4.45 -19.16
C GLY A 117 -3.31 4.69 -18.40
N LEU A 118 -3.32 5.39 -17.26
CA LEU A 118 -2.15 5.38 -16.37
C LEU A 118 -1.94 3.97 -15.80
N HIS A 119 -0.74 3.42 -16.03
CA HIS A 119 -0.26 2.26 -15.32
C HIS A 119 0.83 2.68 -14.32
N CYS A 120 0.55 2.51 -13.04
CA CYS A 120 1.50 2.65 -11.95
C CYS A 120 1.89 1.24 -11.49
N GLY A 121 3.18 0.93 -11.60
CA GLY A 121 3.68 -0.37 -11.19
C GLY A 121 5.02 -0.24 -10.49
N ASP A 122 5.23 -1.06 -9.46
CA ASP A 122 6.52 -1.27 -8.85
C ASP A 122 6.75 -2.77 -8.64
N THR A 123 7.98 -3.22 -8.82
CA THR A 123 8.37 -4.61 -8.58
C THR A 123 9.63 -4.61 -7.75
N TYR A 124 9.47 -5.04 -6.51
CA TYR A 124 10.52 -5.03 -5.53
C TYR A 124 11.25 -6.36 -5.47
N ILE A 125 12.55 -6.32 -5.74
CA ILE A 125 13.44 -7.48 -5.71
C ILE A 125 14.26 -7.45 -4.41
N GLY A 126 13.65 -7.87 -3.31
CA GLY A 126 14.37 -8.46 -2.17
C GLY A 126 15.22 -7.60 -1.23
N TYR A 127 15.15 -6.26 -1.23
CA TYR A 127 16.06 -5.39 -0.41
C TYR A 127 15.44 -4.16 0.26
N ARG A 128 14.51 -4.23 1.22
CA ARG A 128 13.60 -3.09 1.54
C ARG A 128 14.27 -1.84 2.14
N ILE A 129 13.70 -0.68 1.79
CA ILE A 129 13.93 0.65 2.40
C ILE A 129 12.70 1.14 3.19
N HIS A 130 11.56 0.43 3.18
CA HIS A 130 10.31 0.90 3.81
C HIS A 130 9.55 -0.22 4.55
N ASP A 131 8.81 0.18 5.60
CA ASP A 131 8.10 -0.68 6.54
C ASP A 131 7.05 -1.58 5.87
N ILE A 132 7.03 -2.85 6.28
CA ILE A 132 6.16 -3.93 5.76
C ILE A 132 4.65 -3.68 6.04
N ALA A 133 4.30 -2.66 6.81
CA ALA A 133 2.92 -2.39 7.22
C ALA A 133 2.48 -0.93 7.07
N HIS A 134 3.41 -0.03 6.72
CA HIS A 134 3.23 1.43 6.85
C HIS A 134 3.98 2.23 5.79
N GLY A 135 4.25 1.62 4.63
CA GLY A 135 5.12 2.19 3.61
C GLY A 135 4.40 3.02 2.56
N GLU A 136 5.07 4.09 2.14
CA GLU A 136 4.79 4.85 0.92
C GLU A 136 5.30 4.08 -0.29
N SER A 137 4.43 3.79 -1.25
CA SER A 137 4.84 3.36 -2.59
C SER A 137 4.65 4.53 -3.55
N ASN A 138 5.75 5.19 -3.90
CA ASN A 138 5.78 6.30 -4.84
C ASN A 138 5.83 5.79 -6.27
N CYS A 139 4.68 5.69 -6.91
CA CYS A 139 4.56 5.35 -8.33
C CYS A 139 4.84 6.52 -9.28
N GLY A 140 5.21 7.69 -8.77
CA GLY A 140 5.48 8.90 -9.55
C GLY A 140 6.65 8.84 -10.54
N TYR A 141 7.35 7.71 -10.67
CA TYR A 141 8.39 7.50 -11.69
C TYR A 141 7.90 6.78 -12.95
N ALA A 142 6.72 6.14 -12.93
CA ALA A 142 6.20 5.37 -14.06
C ALA A 142 5.78 6.24 -15.26
N ASP A 143 5.60 7.56 -15.05
CA ASP A 143 5.09 8.46 -16.07
C ASP A 143 5.89 9.76 -16.19
N ARG A 144 7.21 9.65 -16.39
CA ARG A 144 8.07 10.80 -16.73
C ARG A 144 7.63 11.54 -18.02
N GLY A 145 6.58 11.07 -18.72
CA GLY A 145 6.02 11.68 -19.92
C GLY A 145 4.71 12.45 -19.74
N LEU A 146 3.88 12.15 -18.74
CA LEU A 146 2.56 12.80 -18.53
C LEU A 146 2.41 13.46 -17.15
N GLY A 147 3.46 13.41 -16.31
CA GLY A 147 3.59 14.24 -15.10
C GLY A 147 2.63 13.92 -13.98
N ARG A 148 2.19 12.68 -13.87
CA ARG A 148 1.28 12.22 -12.82
C ARG A 148 2.09 11.59 -11.69
N ILE A 149 1.85 12.04 -10.46
CA ILE A 149 2.52 11.53 -9.25
C ILE A 149 1.45 10.84 -8.41
N VAL A 150 1.58 9.53 -8.25
CA VAL A 150 0.67 8.71 -7.44
C VAL A 150 1.45 8.10 -6.29
N SER A 151 0.93 8.25 -5.08
CA SER A 151 1.50 7.68 -3.86
C SER A 151 0.44 6.81 -3.17
N PHE A 152 0.81 5.58 -2.82
CA PHE A 152 -0.05 4.66 -2.08
C PHE A 152 0.52 4.39 -0.68
N TYR A 153 -0.36 4.35 0.30
CA TYR A 153 -0.06 3.98 1.68
C TYR A 153 -1.08 2.94 2.16
N GLY A 154 -0.62 1.87 2.79
CA GLY A 154 -1.53 0.86 3.31
C GLY A 154 -0.83 -0.19 4.16
N SER A 155 -1.64 -1.03 4.81
CA SER A 155 -1.18 -2.17 5.60
C SER A 155 -1.74 -3.46 5.04
N SER A 156 -0.88 -4.46 4.87
CA SER A 156 -1.27 -5.81 4.48
C SER A 156 -1.30 -6.79 5.64
N ASN A 157 -1.23 -6.31 6.90
CA ASN A 157 -1.19 -7.20 8.07
C ASN A 157 -2.55 -7.78 8.43
N GLU A 158 -3.61 -7.09 8.05
CA GLU A 158 -5.00 -7.46 8.35
C GLU A 158 -5.69 -7.97 7.08
N ALA A 159 -6.68 -8.84 7.23
CA ALA A 159 -7.50 -9.30 6.11
C ALA A 159 -8.26 -8.15 5.43
N THR A 160 -8.61 -7.12 6.20
CA THR A 160 -9.21 -5.89 5.69
C THR A 160 -8.58 -4.69 6.40
N SER A 161 -8.13 -3.70 5.63
CA SER A 161 -7.50 -2.47 6.13
C SER A 161 -7.91 -1.27 5.29
N THR A 162 -7.42 -0.08 5.66
CA THR A 162 -7.59 1.15 4.88
C THR A 162 -6.34 1.38 4.04
N GLY A 163 -6.52 1.52 2.73
CA GLY A 163 -5.55 2.11 1.82
C GLY A 163 -5.79 3.61 1.69
N HIS A 164 -4.72 4.38 1.57
CA HIS A 164 -4.74 5.81 1.24
C HIS A 164 -4.01 6.01 -0.08
N MET A 165 -4.55 6.89 -0.93
CA MET A 165 -3.91 7.28 -2.18
C MET A 165 -3.89 8.78 -2.33
N ASP A 166 -2.72 9.30 -2.67
CA ASP A 166 -2.52 10.67 -3.13
C ASP A 166 -2.28 10.68 -4.64
N TYR A 167 -2.85 11.67 -5.31
CA TYR A 167 -2.67 11.91 -6.74
C TYR A 167 -2.37 13.39 -6.96
N VAL A 168 -1.27 13.68 -7.66
CA VAL A 168 -0.88 15.03 -8.07
C VAL A 168 -0.62 15.07 -9.57
N LEU A 169 -1.25 16.03 -10.25
CA LEU A 169 -0.87 16.41 -11.59
C LEU A 169 0.29 17.43 -11.51
N GLY A 170 1.40 17.14 -12.16
CA GLY A 170 2.58 17.98 -12.18
C GLY A 170 2.38 19.24 -12.99
N SER A 171 3.03 20.34 -12.61
CA SER A 171 2.88 21.65 -13.26
C SER A 171 3.25 21.65 -14.75
N GLY A 172 4.17 20.78 -15.18
CA GLY A 172 4.53 20.60 -16.59
C GLY A 172 3.39 20.06 -17.47
N HIS A 173 2.35 19.48 -16.84
CA HIS A 173 1.19 18.88 -17.48
C HIS A 173 -0.11 19.55 -17.06
N ALA A 174 -0.02 20.82 -16.64
CA ALA A 174 -1.17 21.62 -16.30
C ALA A 174 -2.17 21.67 -17.46
N LEU A 175 -3.45 21.58 -17.11
CA LEU A 175 -4.56 21.69 -18.05
C LEU A 175 -4.76 23.15 -18.43
N GLU A 176 -5.23 23.38 -19.65
CA GLU A 176 -5.54 24.72 -20.14
C GLU A 176 -7.02 25.04 -19.93
N CYS A 177 -7.32 26.18 -19.31
CA CYS A 177 -8.67 26.70 -19.19
C CYS A 177 -9.06 27.49 -20.45
N ALA A 178 -10.35 27.74 -20.64
CA ALA A 178 -10.88 28.44 -21.82
C ALA A 178 -10.30 29.87 -22.02
N ASN A 179 -9.75 30.49 -20.98
CA ASN A 179 -9.09 31.79 -21.04
C ASN A 179 -7.57 31.71 -21.30
N GLY A 180 -7.02 30.52 -21.58
CA GLY A 180 -5.59 30.27 -21.81
C GLY A 180 -4.73 30.18 -20.54
N SER A 181 -5.32 30.32 -19.35
CA SER A 181 -4.60 30.08 -18.09
C SER A 181 -4.36 28.58 -17.88
N LYS A 182 -3.29 28.26 -17.13
CA LYS A 182 -2.90 26.88 -16.84
C LYS A 182 -3.20 26.53 -15.40
N ILE A 183 -3.82 25.38 -15.18
CA ILE A 183 -4.24 24.90 -13.87
C ILE A 183 -3.75 23.48 -13.64
N THR A 184 -3.32 23.17 -12.42
CA THR A 184 -3.03 21.80 -12.01
C THR A 184 -3.83 21.42 -10.79
N TYR A 185 -3.92 20.11 -10.53
CA TYR A 185 -4.82 19.52 -9.55
C TYR A 185 -4.09 18.54 -8.63
N SER A 186 -4.58 18.41 -7.40
CA SER A 186 -4.25 17.31 -6.52
C SER A 186 -5.49 16.81 -5.79
N GLY A 187 -5.41 15.56 -5.33
CA GLY A 187 -6.49 14.92 -4.63
C GLY A 187 -6.02 13.69 -3.89
N SER A 188 -6.89 13.17 -3.03
CA SER A 188 -6.61 11.99 -2.25
C SER A 188 -7.89 11.29 -1.81
N THR A 189 -7.77 10.00 -1.50
CA THR A 189 -8.91 9.18 -1.06
C THR A 189 -8.44 8.06 -0.15
N ASP A 190 -9.37 7.63 0.71
CA ASP A 190 -9.25 6.39 1.47
C ASP A 190 -10.15 5.33 0.83
N PHE A 191 -9.65 4.10 0.73
CA PHE A 191 -10.38 2.97 0.16
C PHE A 191 -10.17 1.71 0.98
N THR A 192 -11.08 0.76 0.84
CA THR A 192 -10.97 -0.53 1.52
C THR A 192 -10.00 -1.43 0.78
N LEU A 193 -8.99 -1.91 1.51
CA LEU A 193 -8.03 -2.89 1.03
C LEU A 193 -8.37 -4.26 1.61
N ASN A 194 -8.48 -5.28 0.75
CA ASN A 194 -8.77 -6.65 1.14
C ASN A 194 -7.57 -7.54 0.82
N CYS A 195 -7.01 -8.20 1.83
CA CYS A 195 -5.82 -9.02 1.73
C CYS A 195 -6.10 -10.49 2.06
N VAL A 196 -5.50 -11.38 1.29
CA VAL A 196 -5.47 -12.82 1.55
C VAL A 196 -4.03 -13.23 1.85
N HIS A 197 -3.83 -13.90 2.98
CA HIS A 197 -2.54 -14.41 3.42
C HIS A 197 -2.38 -15.89 3.05
N ASP A 198 -1.21 -16.27 2.55
CA ASP A 198 -0.83 -17.67 2.39
C ASP A 198 -0.29 -18.30 3.70
N GLU A 199 0.14 -19.56 3.65
CA GLU A 199 0.68 -20.28 4.82
C GLU A 199 1.95 -19.65 5.40
N PHE A 200 2.66 -18.82 4.62
CA PHE A 200 3.84 -18.06 5.02
C PHE A 200 3.50 -16.62 5.40
N PHE A 201 2.22 -16.27 5.46
CA PHE A 201 1.74 -14.91 5.72
C PHE A 201 2.10 -13.88 4.63
N ASN A 202 2.45 -14.32 3.42
CA ASN A 202 2.53 -13.39 2.29
C ASN A 202 1.13 -12.91 1.94
N ALA A 203 0.96 -11.61 1.76
CA ALA A 203 -0.34 -11.00 1.51
C ALA A 203 -0.51 -10.69 0.02
N THR A 204 -1.66 -11.08 -0.54
CA THR A 204 -2.16 -10.56 -1.81
C THR A 204 -3.35 -9.67 -1.52
N CYS A 205 -3.18 -8.37 -1.75
CA CYS A 205 -4.16 -7.34 -1.47
C CYS A 205 -4.78 -6.78 -2.75
N THR A 206 -6.08 -6.52 -2.70
CA THR A 206 -6.89 -5.97 -3.79
C THR A 206 -7.87 -4.94 -3.25
N ALA A 207 -8.35 -4.07 -4.12
CA ALA A 207 -9.42 -3.13 -3.82
C ALA A 207 -10.45 -3.15 -4.97
N GLU A 208 -11.72 -2.91 -4.63
CA GLU A 208 -12.74 -2.61 -5.63
C GLU A 208 -12.44 -1.27 -6.31
N PRO A 209 -12.90 -1.03 -7.55
CA PRO A 209 -12.70 0.24 -8.23
C PRO A 209 -13.12 1.45 -7.37
N PHE A 210 -12.32 2.51 -7.41
CA PHE A 210 -12.56 3.73 -6.63
C PHE A 210 -12.09 4.98 -7.36
N GLU A 211 -12.69 6.12 -7.01
CA GLU A 211 -12.28 7.42 -7.50
C GLU A 211 -11.34 8.12 -6.51
N VAL A 212 -10.31 8.78 -7.05
CA VAL A 212 -9.52 9.78 -6.32
C VAL A 212 -10.12 11.16 -6.63
N PRO A 213 -10.87 11.76 -5.70
CA PRO A 213 -11.51 13.05 -5.91
C PRO A 213 -10.47 14.15 -5.97
N VAL A 214 -10.69 15.13 -6.85
CA VAL A 214 -9.84 16.33 -6.92
C VAL A 214 -10.16 17.23 -5.74
N LEU A 215 -9.22 17.45 -4.83
CA LEU A 215 -9.45 18.20 -3.60
C LEU A 215 -8.88 19.62 -3.65
N SER A 216 -7.91 19.87 -4.50
CA SER A 216 -7.31 21.20 -4.63
C SER A 216 -6.80 21.47 -6.04
N TYR A 217 -6.56 22.74 -6.33
CA TYR A 217 -5.93 23.18 -7.57
C TYR A 217 -4.92 24.28 -7.30
N SER A 218 -3.99 24.46 -8.24
CA SER A 218 -3.09 25.61 -8.26
C SER A 218 -2.89 26.11 -9.69
N TRP A 219 -2.72 27.42 -9.83
CA TRP A 219 -2.39 28.05 -11.11
C TRP A 219 -0.91 27.84 -11.44
N VAL A 220 -0.61 27.59 -12.71
CA VAL A 220 0.74 27.46 -13.23
C VAL A 220 1.09 28.71 -14.02
N ASN A 221 2.20 29.35 -13.65
CA ASN A 221 2.73 30.55 -14.30
C ASN A 221 3.65 30.20 -15.47
#